data_AF-A0A438ILC8-F1
#
_entry.id   AF-A0A438ILC8-F1
#
_cell.length_a   1.000
_cell.length_b   1.000
_cell.length_c   1.000
_cell.angle_alpha   90.00
_cell.angle_beta   90.00
_cell.angle_gamma   90.00
#
_symmetry.space_group_name_H-M   'P 1'
#
loop_
_entity.id
_entity.type
_entity.pdbx_description
1 polymer ?
#
loop_
_entity_poly.entity_id
_entity_poly.type
_entity_poly.pdbx_seq_one_letter_code
_entity_poly.pdbx_strand_id
1 'polypeptide(L)'
;MYPLIYGGDARILEEVLEGTHPGLSSLKCRFCQINSLNPNLVKGKIVLCIGHRGGSEAAWSAFLAGAVGTVIVDGLQLPRDFSRIYPCLHLALVQAMVKELPTTSAQQGTGDNRIAEYNIESGTSMACPHATGAAAYIKSFHPTWSPAAIKSALMTTATPMSARRIRKPNLHMVQAISILVQNLRLVTGDHSVCSKAMNGTVWDLNYPSFALSIPYKESIARTFKRSVTNVGLPVSTYKATVIGAPKGLKINVKPNILSFTSIGQKLSFVLKVEGRIVKDMVSASLVWDDGLYK
;
A
#
# COMPACT_ATOMS: atom_id res chain seq x y z
N MET A 1 -15.98 27.38 -23.61
CA MET A 1 -16.39 26.10 -22.99
C MET A 1 -16.38 25.04 -24.09
N TYR A 2 -15.66 23.93 -23.92
CA TYR A 2 -15.58 22.90 -24.96
C TYR A 2 -16.79 21.96 -24.89
N PRO A 3 -17.32 21.46 -26.02
CA PRO A 3 -18.42 20.50 -26.01
C PRO A 3 -17.98 19.16 -25.41
N LEU A 4 -18.87 18.48 -24.68
CA LEU A 4 -18.63 17.13 -24.15
C LEU A 4 -19.21 16.07 -25.11
N ILE A 5 -18.52 14.94 -25.26
CA ILE A 5 -19.03 13.75 -25.97
C ILE A 5 -18.68 12.48 -25.19
N TYR A 6 -19.61 11.54 -25.08
CA TYR A 6 -19.34 10.24 -24.50
C TYR A 6 -18.68 9.32 -25.53
N GLY A 7 -17.60 8.63 -25.14
CA GLY A 7 -16.84 7.77 -26.05
C GLY A 7 -17.68 6.66 -26.68
N GLY A 8 -18.69 6.14 -25.98
CA GLY A 8 -19.63 5.16 -26.54
C GLY A 8 -20.46 5.65 -27.71
N ASP A 9 -20.67 6.97 -27.81
CA ASP A 9 -21.47 7.63 -28.85
C ASP A 9 -20.58 8.13 -30.02
N ALA A 10 -19.26 8.19 -29.81
CA ALA A 10 -18.27 8.63 -30.79
C ALA A 10 -17.76 7.48 -31.67
N ARG A 11 -18.66 6.58 -32.10
CA ARG A 11 -18.31 5.41 -32.91
C ARG A 11 -17.96 5.79 -34.35
N ILE A 12 -17.04 5.03 -34.94
CA ILE A 12 -16.86 5.00 -36.39
C ILE A 12 -18.12 4.32 -36.93
N LEU A 13 -19.01 5.10 -37.56
CA LEU A 13 -20.11 4.55 -38.34
C LEU A 13 -19.48 3.94 -39.59
N GLU A 14 -19.93 2.75 -39.98
CA GLU A 14 -19.48 2.10 -41.21
C GLU A 14 -19.51 3.10 -42.37
N GLU A 15 -18.50 2.99 -43.24
CA GLU A 15 -18.10 3.93 -44.30
C GLU A 15 -17.03 4.94 -43.87
N VAL A 16 -15.79 4.46 -43.76
CA VAL A 16 -14.57 5.08 -44.31
C VAL A 16 -13.40 4.16 -43.93
N LEU A 17 -12.76 3.57 -44.95
CA LEU A 17 -11.56 2.70 -44.97
C LEU A 17 -11.84 1.19 -45.13
N GLU A 18 -11.69 0.72 -46.37
CA GLU A 18 -11.32 -0.67 -46.67
C GLU A 18 -10.06 -1.05 -45.88
N GLY A 19 -10.14 -2.10 -45.06
CA GLY A 19 -8.95 -2.74 -44.48
C GLY A 19 -8.92 -2.96 -42.96
N THR A 20 -9.93 -2.55 -42.18
CA THR A 20 -9.96 -2.88 -40.74
C THR A 20 -11.30 -3.47 -40.31
N HIS A 21 -11.23 -4.57 -39.57
CA HIS A 21 -12.31 -5.51 -39.27
C HIS A 21 -13.70 -4.91 -38.99
N PRO A 22 -14.78 -5.49 -39.56
CA PRO A 22 -16.16 -5.06 -39.36
C PRO A 22 -16.59 -5.35 -37.91
N GLY A 23 -17.18 -4.35 -37.25
CA GLY A 23 -17.74 -4.52 -35.90
C GLY A 23 -16.82 -4.05 -34.77
N LEU A 24 -16.45 -2.76 -34.75
CA LEU A 24 -15.93 -2.17 -33.51
C LEU A 24 -17.08 -2.07 -32.49
N SER A 25 -17.09 -2.98 -31.52
CA SER A 25 -18.15 -3.03 -30.51
C SER A 25 -18.23 -1.70 -29.75
N SER A 26 -19.46 -1.25 -29.45
CA SER A 26 -19.75 -0.12 -28.53
C SER A 26 -18.96 -0.22 -27.20
N LEU A 27 -18.51 -1.43 -26.84
CA LEU A 27 -17.64 -1.68 -25.69
C LEU A 27 -16.25 -1.01 -25.83
N LYS A 28 -15.63 -1.00 -27.02
CA LYS A 28 -14.28 -0.43 -27.23
C LYS A 28 -14.27 1.10 -27.20
N CYS A 29 -15.25 1.74 -27.84
CA CYS A 29 -15.37 3.21 -27.85
C CYS A 29 -15.70 3.76 -26.45
N ARG A 30 -16.47 3.01 -25.64
CA ARG A 30 -16.72 3.32 -24.22
C ARG A 30 -15.43 3.42 -23.39
N PHE A 31 -14.43 2.59 -23.70
CA PHE A 31 -13.12 2.63 -23.04
C PHE A 31 -12.10 3.53 -23.75
N CYS A 32 -12.49 4.20 -24.84
CA CYS A 32 -11.60 5.02 -25.67
C CYS A 32 -10.31 4.27 -26.07
N GLN A 33 -10.43 3.00 -26.48
CA GLN A 33 -9.28 2.24 -26.96
C GLN A 33 -8.68 2.84 -28.23
N ILE A 34 -7.40 2.57 -28.48
CA ILE A 34 -6.69 3.01 -29.69
C ILE A 34 -7.52 2.67 -30.94
N ASN A 35 -7.66 3.66 -31.83
CA ASN A 35 -8.41 3.59 -33.09
C ASN A 35 -9.91 3.30 -32.94
N SER A 36 -10.51 3.54 -31.77
CA SER A 36 -11.95 3.31 -31.55
C SER A 36 -12.85 4.53 -31.69
N LEU A 37 -12.28 5.74 -31.62
CA LEU A 37 -13.02 7.00 -31.66
C LEU A 37 -13.02 7.57 -33.07
N ASN A 38 -14.17 8.04 -33.54
CA ASN A 38 -14.29 8.74 -34.81
C ASN A 38 -13.71 10.17 -34.70
N PRO A 39 -12.61 10.49 -35.42
CA PRO A 39 -11.97 11.80 -35.33
C PRO A 39 -12.90 12.97 -35.67
N ASN A 40 -13.83 12.78 -36.60
CA ASN A 40 -14.77 13.84 -37.00
C ASN A 40 -15.77 14.20 -35.89
N LEU A 41 -16.09 13.26 -35.01
CA LEU A 41 -17.03 13.47 -33.91
C LEU A 41 -16.36 14.03 -32.65
N VAL A 42 -15.08 13.70 -32.43
CA VAL A 42 -14.36 14.07 -31.20
C VAL A 42 -13.45 15.30 -31.35
N LYS A 43 -13.09 15.69 -32.58
CA LYS A 43 -12.22 16.85 -32.83
C LYS A 43 -12.79 18.11 -32.18
N GLY A 44 -11.98 18.76 -31.34
CA GLY A 44 -12.39 20.00 -30.66
C GLY A 44 -13.30 19.79 -29.43
N LYS A 45 -13.52 18.55 -28.98
CA LYS A 45 -14.40 18.22 -27.83
C LYS A 45 -13.63 17.61 -26.66
N ILE A 46 -14.24 17.66 -25.47
CA ILE A 46 -13.82 16.88 -24.31
C ILE A 46 -14.51 15.51 -24.38
N VAL A 47 -13.74 14.43 -24.36
CA VAL A 47 -14.29 13.07 -24.45
C VAL A 47 -14.41 12.45 -23.07
N LEU A 48 -15.58 11.90 -22.75
CA LEU A 48 -15.84 11.13 -21.54
C LEU A 48 -15.63 9.63 -21.81
N CYS A 49 -14.65 9.02 -21.14
CA CYS A 49 -14.27 7.61 -21.28
C CYS A 49 -14.48 6.86 -19.97
N ILE A 50 -14.90 5.60 -20.04
CA ILE A 50 -14.90 4.69 -18.89
C ILE A 50 -13.50 4.06 -18.78
N GLY A 51 -12.90 4.05 -17.59
CA GLY A 51 -11.59 3.47 -17.37
C GLY A 51 -11.63 1.94 -17.36
N HIS A 52 -10.78 1.29 -18.17
CA HIS A 52 -10.40 -0.10 -17.98
C HIS A 52 -8.87 -0.20 -17.95
N ARG A 53 -8.31 -0.82 -16.90
CA ARG A 53 -6.87 -1.02 -16.67
C ARG A 53 -5.99 0.18 -17.05
N GLY A 54 -6.01 1.21 -16.22
CA GLY A 54 -4.89 2.15 -16.16
C GLY A 54 -5.04 3.45 -16.92
N GLY A 55 -6.18 3.75 -17.56
CA GLY A 55 -6.60 5.09 -17.98
C GLY A 55 -5.71 5.83 -18.99
N SER A 56 -4.47 5.38 -19.18
CA SER A 56 -3.42 6.09 -19.88
C SER A 56 -3.55 5.96 -21.39
N GLU A 57 -3.96 4.78 -21.84
CA GLU A 57 -4.30 4.47 -23.23
C GLU A 57 -5.56 5.22 -23.68
N ALA A 58 -6.57 5.30 -22.82
CA ALA A 58 -7.85 5.94 -23.12
C ALA A 58 -7.68 7.43 -23.44
N ALA A 59 -6.95 8.12 -22.57
CA ALA A 59 -6.65 9.52 -22.78
C ALA A 59 -5.76 9.70 -24.02
N TRP A 60 -4.72 8.87 -24.23
CA TRP A 60 -3.82 9.02 -25.38
C TRP A 60 -4.56 8.82 -26.71
N SER A 61 -5.45 7.81 -26.77
CA SER A 61 -6.28 7.56 -27.94
C SER A 61 -7.24 8.73 -28.24
N ALA A 62 -7.83 9.35 -27.21
CA ALA A 62 -8.69 10.52 -27.41
C ALA A 62 -7.91 11.71 -27.96
N PHE A 63 -6.69 11.93 -27.47
CA PHE A 63 -5.79 12.95 -28.00
C PHE A 63 -5.44 12.70 -29.48
N LEU A 64 -5.05 11.48 -29.84
CA LEU A 64 -4.75 11.12 -31.25
C LEU A 64 -5.97 11.29 -32.17
N ALA A 65 -7.18 11.12 -31.65
CA ALA A 65 -8.42 11.36 -32.41
C ALA A 65 -8.79 12.85 -32.52
N GLY A 66 -8.06 13.77 -31.88
CA GLY A 66 -8.24 15.22 -31.98
C GLY A 66 -9.06 15.86 -30.85
N ALA A 67 -9.32 15.13 -29.75
CA ALA A 67 -9.98 15.67 -28.58
C ALA A 67 -9.12 16.76 -27.89
N VAL A 68 -9.76 17.77 -27.32
CA VAL A 68 -9.09 18.85 -26.58
C VAL A 68 -8.89 18.52 -25.09
N GLY A 69 -9.52 17.45 -24.62
CA GLY A 69 -9.42 16.97 -23.25
C GLY A 69 -10.14 15.64 -23.04
N THR A 70 -9.87 14.98 -21.92
CA THR A 70 -10.50 13.70 -21.58
C THR A 70 -10.94 13.68 -20.12
N VAL A 71 -12.15 13.21 -19.87
CA VAL A 71 -12.62 12.87 -18.52
C VAL A 71 -12.67 11.36 -18.44
N ILE A 72 -11.96 10.76 -17.48
CA ILE A 72 -11.98 9.31 -17.30
C ILE A 72 -12.69 8.95 -16.01
N VAL A 73 -13.71 8.11 -16.13
CA VAL A 73 -14.45 7.56 -15.00
C VAL A 73 -14.02 6.11 -14.80
N ASP A 74 -13.11 5.87 -13.86
CA ASP A 74 -12.71 4.50 -13.49
C ASP A 74 -13.68 3.93 -12.43
N GLY A 75 -14.15 2.71 -12.64
CA GLY A 75 -14.94 1.96 -11.66
C GLY A 75 -14.08 1.31 -10.57
N LEU A 76 -12.77 1.20 -10.79
CA LEU A 76 -11.80 0.69 -9.83
C LEU A 76 -11.02 1.87 -9.23
N GLN A 77 -11.34 2.20 -7.98
CA GLN A 77 -10.68 3.22 -7.13
C GLN A 77 -9.21 2.91 -6.82
N LEU A 78 -8.36 2.75 -7.84
CA LEU A 78 -6.91 2.79 -7.69
C LEU A 78 -6.45 4.21 -8.04
N PRO A 79 -5.94 5.00 -7.08
CA PRO A 79 -5.49 6.34 -7.37
C PRO A 79 -4.25 6.27 -8.26
N ARG A 80 -4.41 6.64 -9.53
CA ARG A 80 -3.32 6.86 -10.48
C ARG A 80 -3.63 8.12 -11.25
N ASP A 81 -2.93 9.17 -10.88
CA ASP A 81 -2.92 10.41 -11.62
C ASP A 81 -1.59 10.56 -12.33
N PHE A 82 -1.65 10.99 -13.59
CA PHE A 82 -0.49 11.33 -14.39
C PHE A 82 -0.64 12.78 -14.86
N SER A 83 0.38 13.60 -14.65
CA SER A 83 0.45 14.94 -15.25
C SER A 83 0.52 14.80 -16.78
N ARG A 84 -0.45 15.37 -17.53
CA ARG A 84 -0.52 15.28 -19.00
C ARG A 84 -0.39 16.64 -19.69
N ILE A 85 0.10 16.60 -20.94
CA ILE A 85 0.26 17.78 -21.81
C ILE A 85 -1.09 18.43 -22.15
N TYR A 86 -2.16 17.62 -22.18
CA TYR A 86 -3.52 18.08 -22.44
C TYR A 86 -4.42 17.83 -21.22
N PRO A 87 -5.47 18.66 -21.01
CA PRO A 87 -6.35 18.56 -19.86
C PRO A 87 -6.98 17.17 -19.73
N CYS A 88 -6.63 16.46 -18.65
CA CYS A 88 -7.17 15.15 -18.33
C CYS A 88 -7.51 15.10 -16.84
N LEU A 89 -8.72 14.70 -16.48
CA LEU A 89 -9.16 14.56 -15.09
C LEU A 89 -9.40 13.08 -14.76
N HIS A 90 -8.73 12.57 -13.73
CA HIS A 90 -8.98 11.27 -13.10
C HIS A 90 -9.63 11.49 -11.73
N LEU A 91 -10.63 10.68 -11.38
CA LEU A 91 -11.40 10.84 -10.13
C LEU A 91 -11.01 9.76 -9.10
N ALA A 92 -9.75 9.74 -8.62
CA ALA A 92 -9.32 9.00 -7.41
C ALA A 92 -7.91 9.46 -6.95
N LEU A 93 -7.75 10.03 -5.75
CA LEU A 93 -6.49 10.72 -5.37
C LEU A 93 -5.76 10.13 -4.14
N VAL A 94 -4.50 9.76 -4.34
CA VAL A 94 -3.37 9.74 -3.40
C VAL A 94 -2.11 10.08 -4.21
N GLN A 95 -1.43 11.19 -3.89
CA GLN A 95 -0.35 11.78 -4.69
C GLN A 95 0.77 12.32 -3.79
N ALA A 96 2.01 12.30 -4.27
CA ALA A 96 3.14 12.99 -3.66
C ALA A 96 3.84 13.87 -4.71
N MET A 97 4.26 15.08 -4.33
CA MET A 97 5.12 15.92 -5.17
C MET A 97 6.59 15.54 -4.94
N VAL A 98 7.32 15.28 -6.02
CA VAL A 98 8.73 14.86 -6.02
C VAL A 98 9.54 15.83 -6.87
N LYS A 99 10.76 16.18 -6.43
CA LYS A 99 11.68 17.00 -7.20
C LYS A 99 12.43 16.12 -8.20
N GLU A 100 12.40 16.50 -9.47
CA GLU A 100 13.05 15.77 -10.57
C GLU A 100 14.27 16.53 -11.09
N LEU A 101 15.19 15.81 -11.75
CA LEU A 101 16.33 16.45 -12.44
C LEU A 101 15.83 17.23 -13.67
N PRO A 102 16.41 18.39 -14.01
CA PRO A 102 15.93 19.25 -15.09
C PRO A 102 15.99 18.64 -16.51
N THR A 103 16.49 17.40 -16.64
CA THR A 103 16.56 16.65 -17.90
C THR A 103 15.51 15.55 -18.02
N THR A 104 14.71 15.27 -16.97
CA THR A 104 13.64 14.28 -17.05
C THR A 104 12.34 14.95 -17.47
N SER A 105 11.77 14.47 -18.58
CA SER A 105 10.38 14.78 -18.93
C SER A 105 9.48 14.40 -17.75
N ALA A 106 8.46 15.21 -17.48
CA ALA A 106 7.45 14.97 -16.44
C ALA A 106 6.74 13.59 -16.56
N GLN A 107 6.93 12.87 -17.68
CA GLN A 107 6.47 11.50 -17.88
C GLN A 107 7.42 10.69 -18.80
N GLN A 108 7.58 9.41 -18.51
CA GLN A 108 8.16 8.41 -19.42
C GLN A 108 7.13 7.99 -20.51
N GLY A 109 6.53 8.97 -21.18
CA GLY A 109 5.57 8.79 -22.28
C GLY A 109 6.04 9.57 -23.51
N THR A 110 6.13 8.89 -24.65
CA THR A 110 6.65 9.44 -25.91
C THR A 110 5.81 10.66 -26.36
N GLY A 111 6.28 11.88 -26.05
CA GLY A 111 5.70 13.13 -26.56
C GLY A 111 5.57 14.29 -25.56
N ASP A 112 5.77 14.10 -24.25
CA ASP A 112 5.76 15.22 -23.28
C ASP A 112 7.15 15.85 -23.14
N ASN A 113 7.31 17.06 -23.68
CA ASN A 113 8.56 17.83 -23.58
C ASN A 113 8.52 18.88 -22.47
N ARG A 114 7.51 18.87 -21.58
CA ARG A 114 7.47 19.80 -20.46
C ARG A 114 8.58 19.45 -19.48
N ILE A 115 9.45 20.44 -19.26
CA ILE A 115 10.49 20.41 -18.24
C ILE A 115 9.92 21.10 -17.01
N ALA A 116 9.82 20.37 -15.91
CA ALA A 116 9.41 20.91 -14.63
C ALA A 116 10.39 20.42 -13.56
N GLU A 117 10.75 21.29 -12.63
CA GLU A 117 11.61 20.90 -11.50
C GLU A 117 10.90 19.95 -10.52
N TYR A 118 9.57 19.86 -10.60
CA TYR A 118 8.75 19.03 -9.72
C TYR A 118 7.72 18.23 -10.53
N ASN A 119 7.47 16.99 -10.10
CA ASN A 119 6.47 16.10 -10.65
C ASN A 119 5.51 15.60 -9.56
N ILE A 120 4.34 15.11 -9.97
CA ILE A 120 3.37 14.48 -9.07
C ILE A 120 3.32 12.99 -9.40
N GLU A 121 3.68 12.16 -8.44
CA GLU A 121 3.73 10.71 -8.60
C GLU A 121 3.00 9.97 -7.48
N SER A 122 2.60 8.74 -7.77
CA SER A 122 1.88 7.85 -6.85
C SER A 122 2.54 6.48 -6.82
N GLY A 123 2.80 5.94 -5.62
CA GLY A 123 3.35 4.61 -5.47
C GLY A 123 3.97 4.35 -4.09
N THR A 124 4.25 3.09 -3.78
CA THR A 124 5.00 2.72 -2.55
C THR A 124 6.43 3.27 -2.59
N SER A 125 7.01 3.47 -3.77
CA SER A 125 8.29 4.16 -3.98
C SER A 125 8.29 5.58 -3.44
N MET A 126 7.15 6.28 -3.42
CA MET A 126 7.00 7.63 -2.86
C MET A 126 6.73 7.60 -1.36
N ALA A 127 6.10 6.54 -0.85
CA ALA A 127 5.92 6.34 0.60
C ALA A 127 7.23 5.97 1.30
N CYS A 128 8.10 5.20 0.63
CA CYS A 128 9.41 4.78 1.15
C CYS A 128 10.28 5.95 1.67
N PRO A 129 10.55 7.03 0.89
CA PRO A 129 11.36 8.15 1.36
C PRO A 129 10.73 8.91 2.53
N HIS A 130 9.40 8.93 2.66
CA HIS A 130 8.74 9.50 3.84
C HIS A 130 9.02 8.67 5.11
N ALA A 131 8.91 7.34 5.02
CA ALA A 131 9.26 6.46 6.13
C ALA A 131 10.76 6.56 6.47
N THR A 132 11.63 6.69 5.46
CA THR A 132 13.06 6.93 5.64
C THR A 132 13.33 8.25 6.34
N GLY A 133 12.68 9.34 5.94
CA GLY A 133 12.79 10.63 6.60
C GLY A 133 12.36 10.60 8.07
N ALA A 134 11.22 9.95 8.36
CA ALA A 134 10.76 9.77 9.75
C ALA A 134 11.73 8.93 10.58
N ALA A 135 12.27 7.85 10.02
CA ALA A 135 13.28 7.03 10.69
C ALA A 135 14.58 7.80 10.97
N ALA A 136 15.04 8.61 10.00
CA ALA A 136 16.22 9.46 10.15
C ALA A 136 16.00 10.55 11.21
N TYR A 137 14.81 11.16 11.26
CA TYR A 137 14.43 12.11 12.30
C TYR A 137 14.47 11.47 13.70
N ILE A 138 13.92 10.27 13.88
CA ILE A 138 14.03 9.55 15.16
C ILE A 138 15.50 9.27 15.50
N LYS A 139 16.30 8.85 14.52
CA LYS A 139 17.73 8.55 14.72
C LYS A 139 18.55 9.77 15.15
N SER A 140 18.19 10.99 14.73
CA SER A 140 18.93 12.20 15.13
C SER A 140 18.75 12.53 16.61
N PHE A 141 17.56 12.29 17.19
CA PHE A 141 17.30 12.45 18.63
C PHE A 141 17.67 11.22 19.45
N HIS A 142 17.77 10.06 18.82
CA HIS A 142 18.18 8.81 19.47
C HIS A 142 19.34 8.12 18.72
N PRO A 143 20.56 8.69 18.73
CA PRO A 143 21.69 8.19 17.93
C PRO A 143 22.10 6.75 18.27
N THR A 144 21.85 6.29 19.50
CA THR A 144 22.21 4.95 19.98
C THR A 144 21.15 3.89 19.69
N TRP A 145 19.96 4.27 19.21
CA TRP A 145 18.89 3.31 18.93
C TRP A 145 19.22 2.41 17.75
N SER A 146 18.89 1.13 17.88
CA SER A 146 19.03 0.15 16.80
C SER A 146 17.98 0.36 15.71
N PRO A 147 18.18 -0.16 14.49
CA PRO A 147 17.17 -0.12 13.44
C PRO A 147 15.83 -0.75 13.88
N ALA A 148 15.88 -1.80 14.70
CA ALA A 148 14.69 -2.45 15.24
C ALA A 148 13.92 -1.55 16.22
N ALA A 149 14.62 -0.77 17.05
CA ALA A 149 13.99 0.18 17.97
C ALA A 149 13.29 1.32 17.23
N ILE A 150 13.92 1.87 16.19
CA ILE A 150 13.34 2.93 15.34
C ILE A 150 12.10 2.42 14.62
N LYS A 151 12.20 1.22 14.03
CA LYS A 151 11.05 0.55 13.41
C LYS A 151 9.93 0.30 14.42
N SER A 152 10.26 -0.13 15.63
CA SER A 152 9.27 -0.32 16.70
C SER A 152 8.54 0.97 17.02
N ALA A 153 9.26 2.07 17.23
CA ALA A 153 8.66 3.37 17.54
C ALA A 153 7.70 3.85 16.45
N LEU A 154 8.10 3.75 15.18
CA LEU A 154 7.23 4.10 14.05
C LEU A 154 5.96 3.23 13.98
N MET A 155 6.09 1.93 14.29
CA MET A 155 4.96 0.99 14.18
C MET A 155 3.99 1.09 15.36
N THR A 156 4.47 1.24 16.59
CA THR A 156 3.61 1.26 17.80
C THR A 156 2.89 2.59 17.98
N THR A 157 3.46 3.69 17.47
CA THR A 157 2.84 5.04 17.54
C THR A 157 2.03 5.41 16.29
N ALA A 158 1.95 4.51 15.29
CA ALA A 158 1.20 4.75 14.07
C ALA A 158 -0.30 4.93 14.36
N THR A 159 -0.93 5.93 13.73
CA THR A 159 -2.37 6.15 13.85
C THR A 159 -3.15 5.00 13.19
N PRO A 160 -4.05 4.30 13.91
CA PRO A 160 -4.81 3.19 13.34
C PRO A 160 -5.68 3.63 12.15
N MET A 161 -5.55 2.94 11.03
CA MET A 161 -6.39 3.18 9.85
C MET A 161 -7.70 2.38 9.93
N SER A 162 -8.78 2.94 9.37
CA SER A 162 -10.05 2.22 9.29
C SER A 162 -9.93 0.99 8.37
N ALA A 163 -10.23 -0.20 8.90
CA ALA A 163 -10.23 -1.45 8.13
C ALA A 163 -11.19 -1.41 6.92
N ARG A 164 -12.23 -0.56 6.95
CA ARG A 164 -13.16 -0.39 5.82
C ARG A 164 -12.52 0.36 4.63
N ARG A 165 -11.47 1.15 4.88
CA ARG A 165 -10.73 1.89 3.83
C ARG A 165 -9.64 1.05 3.17
N ILE A 166 -9.18 -0.04 3.81
CA ILE A 166 -8.21 -0.97 3.23
C ILE A 166 -8.98 -1.95 2.34
N ARG A 167 -9.24 -1.57 1.08
CA ARG A 167 -9.88 -2.48 0.12
C ARG A 167 -8.90 -3.58 -0.28
N LYS A 168 -9.34 -4.82 -0.04
CA LYS A 168 -8.74 -6.11 -0.45
C LYS A 168 -7.21 -6.08 -0.54
N PRO A 169 -6.47 -6.46 0.52
CA PRO A 169 -5.08 -6.86 0.31
C PRO A 169 -5.07 -7.95 -0.76
N ASN A 170 -4.34 -7.72 -1.86
CA ASN A 170 -4.07 -8.80 -2.82
C ASN A 170 -3.40 -9.92 -2.03
N LEU A 171 -4.03 -11.10 -2.04
CA LEU A 171 -3.69 -12.28 -1.27
C LEU A 171 -2.44 -12.99 -1.82
N HIS A 172 -1.40 -12.24 -2.17
CA HIS A 172 -0.13 -12.76 -2.69
C HIS A 172 1.06 -12.46 -1.77
N MET A 173 0.84 -11.88 -0.58
CA MET A 173 1.93 -11.52 0.34
C MET A 173 2.15 -12.54 1.46
N VAL A 174 1.92 -13.84 1.23
CA VAL A 174 2.22 -14.88 2.24
C VAL A 174 3.01 -16.08 1.69
N GLN A 175 3.35 -16.14 0.40
CA GLN A 175 4.29 -17.16 -0.10
C GLN A 175 5.70 -16.60 -0.19
N ALA A 176 6.36 -16.46 0.96
CA ALA A 176 7.81 -16.24 1.02
C ALA A 176 8.51 -16.98 2.17
N ILE A 177 7.85 -17.93 2.85
CA ILE A 177 8.45 -18.61 4.02
C ILE A 177 9.01 -20.01 3.69
N SER A 178 8.71 -20.59 2.51
CA SER A 178 9.29 -21.89 2.10
C SER A 178 10.45 -21.78 1.10
N ILE A 179 10.89 -20.56 0.79
CA ILE A 179 12.02 -20.34 -0.11
C ILE A 179 13.27 -20.14 0.77
N LEU A 180 14.25 -21.04 0.61
CA LEU A 180 15.70 -20.88 0.88
C LEU A 180 16.26 -21.19 2.29
N VAL A 181 16.52 -22.47 2.55
CA VAL A 181 17.73 -22.81 3.33
C VAL A 181 18.99 -22.70 2.44
N GLN A 182 18.86 -22.90 1.11
CA GLN A 182 20.00 -22.92 0.18
C GLN A 182 20.54 -21.54 -0.21
N ASN A 183 19.74 -20.48 -0.28
CA ASN A 183 20.25 -19.13 -0.57
C ASN A 183 20.32 -18.22 0.66
N LEU A 184 20.20 -18.78 1.88
CA LEU A 184 20.46 -17.99 3.09
C LEU A 184 21.87 -17.38 3.02
N ARG A 185 22.85 -18.16 2.54
CA ARG A 185 24.23 -17.71 2.30
C ARG A 185 24.36 -16.62 1.23
N LEU A 186 23.48 -16.61 0.22
CA LEU A 186 23.46 -15.51 -0.76
C LEU A 186 22.91 -14.21 -0.15
N VAL A 187 22.01 -14.32 0.83
CA VAL A 187 21.42 -13.17 1.53
C VAL A 187 22.33 -12.66 2.65
N THR A 188 22.92 -13.56 3.44
CA THR A 188 23.79 -13.20 4.58
C THR A 188 25.22 -12.92 4.15
N GLY A 189 25.65 -13.43 2.98
CA GLY A 189 27.03 -13.33 2.51
C GLY A 189 28.03 -14.09 3.37
N ASP A 190 27.55 -14.91 4.31
CA ASP A 190 28.37 -15.62 5.30
C ASP A 190 28.11 -17.14 5.29
N HIS A 191 28.81 -17.85 6.17
CA HIS A 191 28.69 -19.30 6.32
C HIS A 191 27.66 -19.69 7.39
N SER A 192 26.66 -18.84 7.66
CA SER A 192 25.65 -19.11 8.67
C SER A 192 24.99 -20.47 8.45
N VAL A 193 25.03 -21.32 9.48
CA VAL A 193 24.41 -22.63 9.52
C VAL A 193 23.27 -22.58 10.53
N CYS A 194 22.07 -22.99 10.13
CA CYS A 194 20.96 -23.16 11.06
C CYS A 194 21.27 -24.33 12.00
N SER A 195 21.78 -24.03 13.19
CA SER A 195 22.01 -25.03 14.23
C SER A 195 20.72 -25.33 15.00
N LYS A 196 20.63 -26.50 15.62
CA LYS A 196 19.50 -26.89 16.49
C LYS A 196 19.33 -25.94 17.70
N ALA A 197 20.38 -25.18 18.04
CA ALA A 197 20.36 -24.12 19.06
C ALA A 197 19.65 -22.83 18.59
N MET A 198 19.42 -22.66 17.28
CA MET A 198 18.67 -21.56 16.66
C MET A 198 17.25 -22.00 16.25
N ASN A 199 16.65 -22.97 16.96
CA ASN A 199 15.26 -23.39 16.79
C ASN A 199 14.25 -22.37 17.37
N GLY A 200 14.40 -21.09 17.00
CA GLY A 200 13.39 -20.08 17.27
C GLY A 200 12.21 -20.26 16.32
N THR A 201 10.99 -20.22 16.83
CA THR A 201 9.83 -20.19 15.93
C THR A 201 9.61 -18.76 15.42
N VAL A 202 8.99 -18.59 14.26
CA VAL A 202 8.58 -17.26 13.73
C VAL A 202 7.78 -16.47 14.77
N TRP A 203 7.08 -17.16 15.66
CA TRP A 203 6.25 -16.62 16.74
C TRP A 203 7.08 -15.97 17.87
N ASP A 204 8.33 -16.39 18.05
CA ASP A 204 9.24 -15.90 19.08
C ASP A 204 10.01 -14.65 18.65
N LEU A 205 9.90 -14.24 17.37
CA LEU A 205 10.51 -13.00 16.90
C LEU A 205 9.94 -11.79 17.66
N ASN A 206 10.82 -10.99 18.26
CA ASN A 206 10.42 -9.79 19.00
C ASN A 206 10.03 -8.64 18.06
N TYR A 207 8.90 -8.82 17.38
CA TYR A 207 8.40 -7.93 16.34
C TYR A 207 7.20 -7.11 16.86
N PRO A 208 7.06 -5.83 16.48
CA PRO A 208 5.98 -4.93 16.93
C PRO A 208 4.62 -5.22 16.24
N SER A 209 4.37 -6.48 15.87
CA SER A 209 3.08 -6.97 15.43
C SER A 209 2.96 -8.48 15.64
N PHE A 210 1.72 -8.96 15.57
CA PHE A 210 1.38 -10.38 15.70
C PHE A 210 0.58 -10.79 14.46
N ALA A 211 1.01 -11.84 13.77
CA ALA A 211 0.38 -12.28 12.53
C ALA A 211 0.23 -13.79 12.53
N LEU A 212 -1.00 -14.29 12.72
CA LEU A 212 -1.29 -15.72 12.79
C LEU A 212 -2.03 -16.20 11.54
N SER A 213 -1.44 -17.17 10.83
CA SER A 213 -2.13 -17.91 9.77
C SER A 213 -2.74 -19.18 10.35
N ILE A 214 -4.02 -19.42 10.06
CA ILE A 214 -4.80 -20.54 10.61
C ILE A 214 -5.46 -21.27 9.44
N PRO A 215 -5.40 -22.61 9.39
CA PRO A 215 -6.21 -23.39 8.47
C PRO A 215 -7.72 -23.10 8.65
N TYR A 216 -8.47 -23.13 7.55
CA TYR A 216 -9.90 -22.81 7.60
C TYR A 216 -10.66 -23.78 8.52
N LYS A 217 -11.52 -23.24 9.40
CA LYS A 217 -12.38 -23.97 10.36
C LYS A 217 -11.69 -24.73 11.50
N GLU A 218 -10.36 -24.68 11.63
CA GLU A 218 -9.68 -25.26 12.79
C GLU A 218 -9.64 -24.31 13.98
N SER A 219 -9.70 -24.88 15.20
CA SER A 219 -9.47 -24.11 16.42
C SER A 219 -7.99 -24.15 16.74
N ILE A 220 -7.39 -23.00 17.02
CA ILE A 220 -5.97 -22.91 17.32
C ILE A 220 -5.74 -22.19 18.65
N ALA A 221 -4.68 -22.58 19.34
CA ALA A 221 -4.14 -21.88 20.49
C ALA A 221 -2.67 -21.57 20.20
N ARG A 222 -2.31 -20.28 20.14
CA ARG A 222 -0.95 -19.82 19.93
C ARG A 222 -0.52 -18.81 20.96
N THR A 223 0.77 -18.86 21.24
CA THR A 223 1.40 -18.04 22.27
C THR A 223 2.56 -17.28 21.63
N PHE A 224 2.59 -15.98 21.84
CA PHE A 224 3.64 -15.09 21.38
C PHE A 224 4.37 -14.55 22.60
N LYS A 225 5.68 -14.73 22.64
CA LYS A 225 6.53 -14.14 23.67
C LYS A 225 7.14 -12.85 23.13
N ARG A 226 7.08 -11.77 23.90
CA ARG A 226 7.65 -10.47 23.55
C ARG A 226 8.43 -9.91 24.72
N SER A 227 9.47 -9.14 24.39
CA SER A 227 10.25 -8.38 25.36
C SER A 227 10.25 -6.91 24.94
N VAL A 228 9.89 -6.05 25.88
CA VAL A 228 9.83 -4.60 25.69
C VAL A 228 10.92 -3.95 26.53
N THR A 229 11.58 -2.94 25.96
CA THR A 229 12.61 -2.15 26.63
C THR A 229 12.04 -0.77 26.89
N ASN A 230 12.12 -0.28 28.13
CA ASN A 230 11.70 1.07 28.44
C ASN A 230 12.70 2.08 27.87
N VAL A 231 12.21 3.05 27.10
CA VAL A 231 13.02 4.14 26.53
C VAL A 231 12.46 5.53 26.90
N GLY A 232 11.41 5.56 27.73
CA GLY A 232 10.76 6.77 28.22
C GLY A 232 11.22 7.13 29.63
N LEU A 233 10.26 7.52 30.49
CA LEU A 233 10.55 7.90 31.87
C LEU A 233 11.04 6.68 32.68
N PRO A 234 11.96 6.88 33.65
CA PRO A 234 12.58 5.79 34.39
C PRO A 234 11.57 4.97 35.21
N VAL A 235 10.59 5.62 35.83
CA VAL A 235 9.54 4.96 36.61
C VAL A 235 8.22 5.12 35.87
N SER A 236 7.73 4.04 35.28
CA SER A 236 6.54 4.04 34.42
C SER A 236 5.82 2.70 34.51
N THR A 237 4.49 2.73 34.64
CA THR A 237 3.66 1.53 34.69
C THR A 237 2.67 1.53 33.55
N TYR A 238 2.78 0.54 32.67
CA TYR A 238 1.90 0.35 31.53
C TYR A 238 0.86 -0.72 31.81
N LYS A 239 -0.39 -0.46 31.41
CA LYS A 239 -1.48 -1.43 31.45
C LYS A 239 -1.85 -1.89 30.03
N ALA A 240 -1.92 -3.19 29.84
CA ALA A 240 -2.31 -3.81 28.58
C ALA A 240 -3.83 -3.75 28.38
N THR A 241 -4.25 -3.30 27.20
CA THR A 241 -5.64 -3.34 26.75
C THR A 241 -5.72 -3.97 25.36
N VAL A 242 -6.60 -4.95 25.19
CA VAL A 242 -6.90 -5.53 23.88
C VAL A 242 -8.12 -4.83 23.30
N ILE A 243 -8.00 -4.29 22.09
CA ILE A 243 -9.06 -3.55 21.41
C ILE A 243 -9.50 -4.32 20.17
N GLY A 244 -10.82 -4.41 19.96
CA GLY A 244 -11.39 -4.97 18.74
C GLY A 244 -11.23 -6.49 18.60
N ALA A 245 -11.13 -7.23 19.70
CA ALA A 245 -11.07 -8.70 19.65
C ALA A 245 -12.29 -9.26 18.89
N PRO A 246 -12.08 -9.98 17.77
CA PRO A 246 -13.18 -10.46 16.93
C PRO A 246 -13.92 -11.60 17.61
N LYS A 247 -15.23 -11.71 17.33
CA LYS A 247 -16.05 -12.83 17.82
C LYS A 247 -15.42 -14.16 17.40
N GLY A 248 -15.23 -15.06 18.36
CA GLY A 248 -14.60 -16.37 18.15
C GLY A 248 -13.13 -16.45 18.51
N LEU A 249 -12.45 -15.32 18.78
CA LEU A 249 -11.09 -15.29 19.33
C LEU A 249 -11.06 -14.77 20.77
N LYS A 250 -10.34 -15.49 21.62
CA LYS A 250 -9.97 -15.09 22.97
C LYS A 250 -8.50 -14.68 22.95
N ILE A 251 -8.23 -13.42 23.26
CA ILE A 251 -6.89 -12.85 23.29
C ILE A 251 -6.59 -12.44 24.72
N ASN A 252 -5.52 -12.97 25.30
CA ASN A 252 -5.14 -12.71 26.69
C ASN A 252 -3.65 -12.38 26.81
N VAL A 253 -3.31 -11.46 27.71
CA VAL A 253 -1.93 -10.98 27.93
C VAL A 253 -1.54 -11.26 29.36
N LYS A 254 -0.34 -11.83 29.57
CA LYS A 254 0.24 -12.06 30.90
C LYS A 254 1.73 -11.67 30.96
N PRO A 255 2.15 -10.86 31.94
CA PRO A 255 1.29 -10.05 32.82
C PRO A 255 0.54 -8.98 32.01
N ASN A 256 -0.58 -8.45 32.53
CA ASN A 256 -1.32 -7.36 31.91
C ASN A 256 -0.87 -5.97 32.40
N ILE A 257 0.11 -5.93 33.30
CA ILE A 257 0.73 -4.71 33.82
C ILE A 257 2.25 -4.90 33.77
N LEU A 258 2.97 -3.90 33.28
CA LEU A 258 4.43 -3.86 33.27
C LEU A 258 4.89 -2.59 33.97
N SER A 259 5.62 -2.73 35.07
CA SER A 259 6.17 -1.62 35.84
C SER A 259 7.68 -1.56 35.67
N PHE A 260 8.16 -0.52 35.03
CA PHE A 260 9.58 -0.24 34.86
C PHE A 260 10.08 0.68 35.97
N THR A 261 11.32 0.46 36.40
CA THR A 261 12.01 1.22 37.44
C THR A 261 13.24 1.97 36.93
N SER A 262 13.72 1.66 35.71
CA SER A 262 14.80 2.38 35.06
C SER A 262 14.66 2.42 33.53
N ILE A 263 15.35 3.38 32.91
CA ILE A 263 15.50 3.47 31.45
C ILE A 263 16.40 2.31 31.00
N GLY A 264 16.04 1.66 29.90
CA GLY A 264 16.74 0.50 29.35
C GLY A 264 16.36 -0.82 30.00
N GLN A 265 15.54 -0.82 31.05
CA GLN A 265 15.04 -2.06 31.65
C GLN A 265 14.18 -2.83 30.65
N LYS A 266 14.43 -4.14 30.58
CA LYS A 266 13.69 -5.07 29.74
C LYS A 266 12.72 -5.89 30.57
N LEU A 267 11.46 -5.91 30.17
CA LEU A 267 10.44 -6.78 30.72
C LEU A 267 9.80 -7.60 29.60
N SER A 268 9.21 -8.74 29.97
CA SER A 268 8.64 -9.66 29.00
C SER A 268 7.18 -9.93 29.30
N PHE A 269 6.41 -10.14 28.25
CA PHE A 269 5.01 -10.55 28.35
C PHE A 269 4.69 -11.64 27.33
N VAL A 270 3.58 -12.30 27.58
CA VAL A 270 3.06 -13.41 26.79
C VAL A 270 1.66 -13.07 26.32
N LEU A 271 1.46 -13.07 25.00
CA LEU A 271 0.16 -12.93 24.36
C LEU A 271 -0.33 -14.32 23.94
N LYS A 272 -1.46 -14.76 24.46
CA LYS A 272 -2.12 -16.01 24.08
C LYS A 272 -3.36 -15.70 23.24
N VAL A 273 -3.43 -16.28 22.04
CA VAL A 273 -4.55 -16.17 21.12
C VAL A 273 -5.17 -17.55 20.94
N GLU A 274 -6.44 -17.69 21.27
CA GLU A 274 -7.16 -18.96 21.21
C GLU A 274 -8.50 -18.80 20.51
N GLY A 275 -8.89 -19.79 19.71
CA GLY A 275 -10.23 -19.89 19.17
C GLY A 275 -10.26 -20.16 17.68
N ARG A 276 -11.35 -19.74 17.04
CA ARG A 276 -11.66 -20.07 15.64
C ARG A 276 -12.14 -18.81 14.92
N ILE A 277 -11.68 -18.66 13.68
CA ILE A 277 -12.14 -17.62 12.76
C ILE A 277 -12.96 -18.25 11.63
N VAL A 278 -14.01 -17.53 11.22
CA VAL A 278 -14.87 -17.92 10.08
C VAL A 278 -14.61 -17.02 8.87
N LYS A 279 -14.02 -15.83 9.09
CA LYS A 279 -13.67 -14.87 8.05
C LYS A 279 -12.23 -15.08 7.59
N ASP A 280 -11.94 -14.73 6.33
CA ASP A 280 -10.61 -14.83 5.73
C ASP A 280 -9.54 -14.02 6.46
N MET A 281 -9.93 -12.88 7.05
CA MET A 281 -9.05 -12.04 7.84
C MET A 281 -9.81 -11.37 8.97
N VAL A 282 -9.18 -11.32 10.14
CA VAL A 282 -9.63 -10.57 11.30
C VAL A 282 -8.46 -9.77 11.86
N SER A 283 -8.76 -8.68 12.56
CA SER A 283 -7.74 -7.81 13.16
C SER A 283 -8.17 -7.44 14.57
N ALA A 284 -7.18 -7.33 15.46
CA ALA A 284 -7.29 -6.82 16.82
C ALA A 284 -5.98 -6.09 17.15
N SER A 285 -6.00 -5.25 18.17
CA SER A 285 -4.79 -4.56 18.64
C SER A 285 -4.56 -4.78 20.13
N LEU A 286 -3.28 -4.79 20.51
CA LEU A 286 -2.82 -4.73 21.88
C LEU A 286 -2.19 -3.36 22.09
N VAL A 287 -2.66 -2.61 23.08
CA VAL A 287 -2.15 -1.29 23.45
C VAL A 287 -1.61 -1.37 24.88
N TRP A 288 -0.42 -0.82 25.09
CA TRP A 288 0.17 -0.63 26.41
C TRP A 288 0.09 0.85 26.74
N ASP A 289 -0.64 1.21 27.80
CA ASP A 289 -0.97 2.60 28.12
C ASP A 289 -0.50 2.93 29.55
N ASP A 290 0.32 3.96 29.71
CA ASP A 290 0.72 4.52 31.01
C ASP A 290 0.03 5.87 31.31
N GLY A 291 -0.90 6.29 30.45
CA GLY A 291 -1.59 7.58 30.48
C GLY A 291 -0.94 8.66 29.59
N LEU A 292 0.34 8.51 29.23
CA LEU A 292 1.10 9.46 28.41
C LEU A 292 1.49 8.87 27.05
N TYR A 293 1.98 7.63 27.04
CA TYR A 293 2.41 6.88 25.87
C TYR A 293 1.46 5.69 25.63
N LYS A 294 1.21 5.41 24.34
CA LYS A 294 0.35 4.32 23.86
C LYS A 294 0.98 3.61 22.68
#